data_AF-A0A3M4C2F6-F1
#
_entry.id   AF-A0A3M4C2F6-F1
#
_cell.length_a   1.000
_cell.length_b   1.000
_cell.length_c   1.000
_cell.angle_alpha   90.00
_cell.angle_beta   90.00
_cell.angle_gamma   90.00
#
_symmetry.space_group_name_H-M   'P 1'
#
loop_
_entity.id
_entity.type
_entity.pdbx_description
1 polymer ?
#
loop_
_entity_poly.entity_id
_entity_poly.type
_entity_poly.pdbx_seq_one_letter_code
_entity_poly.pdbx_strand_id
1 'polypeptide(L)'
;MPTKKNEDQIDVLIPIVIGVGAAMASILIISVVILHFWVGWDLPFIAVSNHESAAYWGQIGDFVGGLLNPVLSFVALMAVLYSVRMQRKELQLARGDARENYRVQIQQRQNFERQNFEAVFFRLLEIHARLVNELRFSRSLGYDDQTEVFQGRDAFENIGTRLKTNACTTDECVAHVIQAASSFERFHSRICAHYFRNFYQILKHVESFGIDPLKMNRKYSFLFVRQLLQQYKAQRIYANILRAQLDTNELRVLFLNCLTANGAGLKYYVERYSMLKHFDQLTFGLVPDTRYCFFDGLAFADGEEIRPEMLREHYEFVQKNSEVSPSDS
;
A
#
# COMPACT_ATOMS: atom_id res chain seq x y z
N MET A 1 -30.31 27.94 -6.76
CA MET A 1 -30.04 26.74 -5.95
C MET A 1 -30.63 26.97 -4.57
N PRO A 2 -31.68 26.26 -4.16
CA PRO A 2 -32.13 26.34 -2.77
C PRO A 2 -31.00 25.86 -1.86
N THR A 3 -30.64 26.66 -0.85
CA THR A 3 -29.63 26.29 0.15
C THR A 3 -30.10 25.05 0.92
N LYS A 4 -29.20 24.14 1.30
CA LYS A 4 -29.48 22.89 2.04
C LYS A 4 -30.53 23.05 3.18
N LYS A 5 -30.49 24.20 3.87
CA LYS A 5 -31.44 24.62 4.90
C LYS A 5 -32.91 24.72 4.45
N ASN A 6 -33.17 25.07 3.19
CA ASN A 6 -34.52 25.20 2.63
C ASN A 6 -35.11 23.83 2.25
N GLU A 7 -34.30 22.87 1.82
CA GLU A 7 -34.79 21.50 1.58
C GLU A 7 -35.18 20.82 2.88
N ASP A 8 -34.36 20.97 3.92
CA ASP A 8 -34.66 20.40 5.25
C ASP A 8 -35.93 21.04 5.86
N GLN A 9 -36.19 22.33 5.62
CA GLN A 9 -37.44 22.98 6.06
C GLN A 9 -38.68 22.46 5.31
N ILE A 10 -38.56 22.20 4.00
CA ILE A 10 -39.66 21.66 3.20
C ILE A 10 -39.97 20.21 3.61
N ASP A 11 -38.94 19.41 3.87
CA ASP A 11 -39.08 18.01 4.30
C ASP A 11 -39.73 17.90 5.71
N VAL A 12 -39.61 18.93 6.54
CA VAL A 12 -40.34 19.02 7.83
C VAL A 12 -41.77 19.53 7.65
N LEU A 13 -42.02 20.45 6.71
CA LEU A 13 -43.32 21.11 6.54
C LEU A 13 -44.37 20.22 5.86
N ILE A 14 -43.98 19.41 4.87
CA ILE A 14 -44.90 18.55 4.10
C ILE A 14 -45.71 17.56 4.98
N PRO A 15 -45.10 16.78 5.90
CA PRO A 15 -45.87 15.86 6.75
C PRO A 15 -46.82 16.61 7.70
N ILE A 16 -46.45 17.81 8.15
CA ILE A 16 -47.31 18.68 8.97
C ILE A 16 -48.53 19.13 8.17
N VAL A 17 -48.34 19.58 6.92
CA VAL A 17 -49.44 20.01 6.04
C VAL A 17 -50.38 18.85 5.72
N ILE A 18 -49.86 17.64 5.47
CA ILE A 18 -50.67 16.43 5.24
C ILE A 18 -51.50 16.10 6.50
N GLY A 19 -50.89 16.15 7.69
CA GLY A 19 -51.58 15.88 8.96
C GLY A 19 -52.66 16.92 9.28
N VAL A 20 -52.36 18.21 9.08
CA VAL A 20 -53.33 19.30 9.28
C VAL A 20 -54.48 19.22 8.27
N GLY A 21 -54.19 18.90 7.00
CA GLY A 21 -55.21 18.70 5.98
C GLY A 21 -56.17 17.57 6.32
N ALA A 22 -55.66 16.43 6.80
CA ALA A 22 -56.48 15.33 7.28
C ALA A 22 -57.35 15.72 8.48
N ALA A 23 -56.75 16.39 9.48
CA ALA A 23 -57.47 16.85 10.66
C ALA A 23 -58.58 17.85 10.30
N MET A 24 -58.32 18.82 9.42
CA MET A 24 -59.33 19.77 8.96
C MET A 24 -60.47 19.09 8.20
N ALA A 25 -60.17 18.12 7.33
CA ALA A 25 -61.20 17.36 6.63
C ALA A 25 -62.09 16.57 7.61
N SER A 26 -61.49 15.91 8.61
CA SER A 26 -62.24 15.22 9.66
C SER A 26 -63.07 16.18 10.50
N ILE A 27 -62.52 17.32 10.91
CA ILE A 27 -63.23 18.34 11.71
C ILE A 27 -64.39 18.95 10.92
N LEU A 28 -64.19 19.24 9.62
CA LEU A 28 -65.24 19.80 8.76
C LEU A 28 -66.43 18.83 8.68
N ILE A 29 -66.16 17.54 8.48
CA ILE A 29 -67.20 16.51 8.39
C ILE A 29 -67.92 16.35 9.73
N ILE A 30 -67.17 16.29 10.85
CA ILE A 30 -67.77 16.25 12.20
C ILE A 30 -68.62 17.50 12.46
N SER A 31 -68.16 18.68 12.02
CA SER A 31 -68.89 19.95 12.19
C SER A 31 -70.18 19.98 11.37
N VAL A 32 -70.16 19.48 10.13
CA VAL A 32 -71.36 19.35 9.27
C VAL A 32 -72.37 18.39 9.90
N VAL A 33 -71.89 17.27 10.46
CA VAL A 33 -72.72 16.32 11.21
C VAL A 33 -73.36 17.03 12.42
N ILE A 34 -72.57 17.72 13.24
CA ILE A 34 -73.08 18.43 14.41
C ILE A 34 -74.09 19.52 14.02
N LEU A 35 -73.80 20.35 13.01
CA LEU A 35 -74.70 21.42 12.55
C LEU A 35 -76.03 20.88 12.06
N HIS A 36 -76.04 19.75 11.34
CA HIS A 36 -77.26 19.09 10.90
C HIS A 36 -78.10 18.64 12.11
N PHE A 37 -77.50 18.00 13.11
CA PHE A 37 -78.21 17.44 14.27
C PHE A 37 -78.62 18.47 15.35
N TRP A 38 -77.85 19.53 15.55
CA TRP A 38 -78.10 20.52 16.61
C TRP A 38 -78.88 21.74 16.13
N VAL A 39 -78.71 22.14 14.87
CA VAL A 39 -79.35 23.33 14.30
C VAL A 39 -80.56 22.95 13.42
N GLY A 40 -80.74 21.67 13.11
CA GLY A 40 -81.86 21.19 12.29
C GLY A 40 -81.78 21.65 10.84
N TRP A 41 -80.57 21.96 10.36
CA TRP A 41 -80.36 22.43 9.00
C TRP A 41 -80.23 21.25 8.06
N ASP A 42 -81.28 20.99 7.29
CA ASP A 42 -81.27 19.94 6.26
C ASP A 42 -80.34 20.32 5.09
N LEU A 43 -79.47 19.39 4.70
CA LEU A 43 -78.60 19.55 3.55
C LEU A 43 -79.46 19.43 2.27
N PRO A 44 -79.51 20.45 1.39
CA PRO A 44 -80.46 20.51 0.26
C PRO A 44 -80.24 19.43 -0.82
N PHE A 45 -79.19 18.61 -0.72
CA PHE A 45 -78.87 17.52 -1.64
C PHE A 45 -79.19 16.12 -1.08
N ILE A 46 -79.65 16.02 0.17
CA ILE A 46 -80.01 14.75 0.82
C ILE A 46 -81.50 14.83 1.19
N ALA A 47 -82.38 14.62 0.21
CA ALA A 47 -83.82 14.53 0.46
C ALA A 47 -84.19 13.07 0.77
N VAL A 48 -84.29 12.74 2.07
CA VAL A 48 -84.72 11.41 2.51
C VAL A 48 -85.72 11.55 3.64
N SER A 49 -86.88 10.93 3.48
CA SER A 49 -88.01 10.97 4.41
C SER A 49 -87.91 9.89 5.50
N ASN A 50 -88.05 10.31 6.77
CA ASN A 50 -88.34 9.57 8.03
C ASN A 50 -87.19 9.53 9.06
N HIS A 51 -87.32 10.41 10.06
CA HIS A 51 -86.33 10.71 11.13
C HIS A 51 -86.22 9.65 12.25
N GLU A 52 -87.11 8.64 12.30
CA GLU A 52 -87.14 7.64 13.40
C GLU A 52 -86.55 6.26 13.04
N SER A 53 -86.04 6.07 11.82
CA SER A 53 -85.58 4.75 11.37
C SER A 53 -84.06 4.59 11.42
N ALA A 54 -83.57 3.42 11.84
CA ALA A 54 -82.14 3.05 11.75
C ALA A 54 -81.58 3.13 10.31
N ALA A 55 -82.46 3.14 9.30
CA ALA A 55 -82.11 3.34 7.89
C ALA A 55 -81.58 4.77 7.59
N TYR A 56 -82.12 5.81 8.26
CA TYR A 56 -81.63 7.19 8.14
C TYR A 56 -80.19 7.31 8.66
N TRP A 57 -79.89 6.66 9.79
CA TRP A 57 -78.53 6.57 10.34
C TRP A 57 -77.57 5.82 9.42
N GLY A 58 -78.05 4.76 8.75
CA GLY A 58 -77.29 4.04 7.73
C GLY A 58 -76.91 4.93 6.55
N GLN A 59 -77.86 5.70 6.01
CA GLN A 59 -77.62 6.51 4.80
C GLN A 59 -76.68 7.71 5.04
N ILE A 60 -76.76 8.35 6.22
CA ILE A 60 -75.80 9.39 6.61
C ILE A 60 -74.41 8.77 6.83
N GLY A 61 -74.35 7.61 7.49
CA GLY A 61 -73.11 6.85 7.66
C GLY A 61 -72.48 6.47 6.32
N ASP A 62 -73.28 6.06 5.34
CA ASP A 62 -72.83 5.71 3.99
C ASP A 62 -72.33 6.94 3.21
N PHE A 63 -72.97 8.10 3.35
CA PHE A 63 -72.49 9.35 2.73
C PHE A 63 -71.19 9.85 3.35
N VAL A 64 -71.11 9.89 4.69
CA VAL A 64 -69.92 10.31 5.42
C VAL A 64 -68.77 9.33 5.16
N GLY A 65 -69.02 8.02 5.26
CA GLY A 65 -68.04 6.98 4.93
C GLY A 65 -67.59 7.04 3.47
N GLY A 66 -68.53 7.29 2.55
CA GLY A 66 -68.27 7.42 1.12
C GLY A 66 -67.42 8.63 0.72
N LEU A 67 -67.51 9.73 1.47
CA LEU A 67 -66.68 10.93 1.24
C LEU A 67 -65.36 10.89 2.02
N LEU A 68 -65.40 10.43 3.26
CA LEU A 68 -64.28 10.45 4.19
C LEU A 68 -63.23 9.37 3.85
N ASN A 69 -63.67 8.17 3.42
CA ASN A 69 -62.74 7.10 3.04
C ASN A 69 -61.84 7.48 1.87
N PRO A 70 -62.33 8.02 0.74
CA PRO A 70 -61.48 8.47 -0.35
C PRO A 70 -60.50 9.58 0.04
N VAL A 71 -60.94 10.56 0.85
CA VAL A 71 -60.08 11.67 1.31
C VAL A 71 -58.99 11.16 2.23
N LEU A 72 -59.32 10.35 3.24
CA LEU A 72 -58.31 9.75 4.14
C LEU A 72 -57.38 8.80 3.39
N SER A 73 -57.89 8.03 2.43
CA SER A 73 -57.07 7.13 1.59
C SER A 73 -56.08 7.92 0.73
N PHE A 74 -56.49 9.08 0.19
CA PHE A 74 -55.61 9.97 -0.56
C PHE A 74 -54.51 10.59 0.32
N VAL A 75 -54.86 11.07 1.51
CA VAL A 75 -53.88 11.57 2.50
C VAL A 75 -52.90 10.46 2.89
N ALA A 76 -53.39 9.25 3.17
CA ALA A 76 -52.53 8.10 3.50
C ALA A 76 -51.57 7.77 2.35
N LEU A 77 -52.05 7.78 1.09
CA LEU A 77 -51.22 7.59 -0.08
C LEU A 77 -50.14 8.68 -0.20
N MET A 78 -50.48 9.95 0.03
CA MET A 78 -49.52 11.06 0.03
C MET A 78 -48.46 10.91 1.12
N ALA A 79 -48.85 10.50 2.33
CA ALA A 79 -47.93 10.24 3.43
C ALA A 79 -46.93 9.11 3.09
N VAL A 80 -47.42 8.02 2.48
CA VAL A 80 -46.57 6.91 2.03
C VAL A 80 -45.62 7.35 0.91
N LEU A 81 -46.11 8.06 -0.10
CA LEU A 81 -45.28 8.57 -1.20
C LEU A 81 -44.18 9.51 -0.69
N TYR A 82 -44.52 10.38 0.26
CA TYR A 82 -43.55 11.25 0.92
C TYR A 82 -42.50 10.44 1.70
N SER A 83 -42.93 9.46 2.48
CA SER A 83 -42.02 8.56 3.23
C SER A 83 -41.06 7.83 2.27
N VAL A 84 -41.56 7.32 1.14
CA VAL A 84 -40.72 6.67 0.12
C VAL A 84 -39.72 7.65 -0.49
N ARG A 85 -40.12 8.90 -0.73
CA ARG A 85 -39.21 9.94 -1.23
C ARG A 85 -38.09 10.23 -0.23
N MET A 86 -38.43 10.39 1.06
CA MET A 86 -37.46 10.62 2.13
C MET A 86 -36.48 9.45 2.25
N GLN A 87 -36.99 8.21 2.31
CA GLN A 87 -36.17 7.00 2.37
C GLN A 87 -35.20 6.89 1.17
N ARG A 88 -35.63 7.28 -0.04
CA ARG A 88 -34.75 7.33 -1.21
C ARG A 88 -33.63 8.37 -1.04
N LYS A 89 -33.91 9.53 -0.47
CA LYS A 89 -32.92 10.60 -0.19
C LYS A 89 -31.90 10.11 0.84
N GLU A 90 -32.35 9.54 1.95
CA GLU A 90 -31.48 8.97 2.98
C GLU A 90 -30.60 7.84 2.44
N LEU A 91 -31.16 6.93 1.63
CA LEU A 91 -30.39 5.86 1.00
C LEU A 91 -29.34 6.41 0.03
N GLN A 92 -29.64 7.48 -0.69
CA GLN A 92 -28.67 8.14 -1.57
C GLN A 92 -27.53 8.77 -0.78
N LEU A 93 -27.83 9.47 0.33
CA LEU A 93 -26.83 10.04 1.23
C LEU A 93 -25.97 8.94 1.87
N ALA A 94 -26.60 7.90 2.42
CA ALA A 94 -25.90 6.75 3.00
C ALA A 94 -24.99 6.03 1.99
N ARG A 95 -25.42 5.90 0.72
CA ARG A 95 -24.58 5.38 -0.36
C ARG A 95 -23.40 6.30 -0.69
N GLY A 96 -23.60 7.62 -0.58
CA GLY A 96 -22.53 8.62 -0.72
C GLY A 96 -21.48 8.45 0.35
N ASP A 97 -21.89 8.49 1.62
CA ASP A 97 -21.01 8.34 2.78
C ASP A 97 -20.27 7.00 2.76
N ALA A 98 -20.96 5.91 2.39
CA ALA A 98 -20.33 4.59 2.24
C ALA A 98 -19.24 4.57 1.17
N ARG A 99 -19.42 5.29 0.05
CA ARG A 99 -18.41 5.40 -1.01
C ARG A 99 -17.21 6.23 -0.54
N GLU A 100 -17.43 7.31 0.20
CA GLU A 100 -16.35 8.11 0.76
C GLU A 100 -15.55 7.33 1.81
N ASN A 101 -16.24 6.68 2.74
CA ASN A 101 -15.62 5.80 3.73
C ASN A 101 -14.81 4.67 3.08
N TYR A 102 -15.32 4.08 1.99
CA TYR A 102 -14.59 3.07 1.23
C TYR A 102 -13.29 3.63 0.62
N ARG A 103 -13.31 4.85 0.08
CA ARG A 103 -12.10 5.51 -0.45
C ARG A 103 -11.09 5.80 0.65
N VAL A 104 -11.54 6.32 1.79
CA VAL A 104 -10.67 6.56 2.97
C VAL A 104 -10.06 5.25 3.45
N GLN A 105 -10.83 4.17 3.51
CA GLN A 105 -10.35 2.85 3.91
C GLN A 105 -9.27 2.30 2.97
N ILE A 106 -9.41 2.49 1.65
CA ILE A 106 -8.37 2.12 0.68
C ILE A 106 -7.07 2.90 0.96
N GLN A 107 -7.15 4.20 1.18
CA GLN A 107 -5.98 5.02 1.46
C GLN A 107 -5.32 4.65 2.81
N GLN A 108 -6.12 4.36 3.84
CA GLN A 108 -5.62 3.87 5.12
C GLN A 108 -4.91 2.52 4.97
N ARG A 109 -5.47 1.60 4.18
CA ARG A 109 -4.84 0.31 3.89
C ARG A 109 -3.47 0.49 3.22
N GLN A 110 -3.37 1.37 2.22
CA GLN A 110 -2.09 1.65 1.56
C GLN A 110 -1.06 2.25 2.52
N ASN A 111 -1.47 3.18 3.37
CA ASN A 111 -0.59 3.75 4.41
C ASN A 111 -0.16 2.70 5.43
N PHE A 112 -1.07 1.82 5.85
CA PHE A 112 -0.78 0.74 6.79
C PHE A 112 0.19 -0.29 6.20
N GLU A 113 -0.01 -0.71 4.94
CA GLU A 113 0.91 -1.62 4.25
C GLU A 113 2.31 -1.01 4.15
N ARG A 114 2.41 0.30 3.86
CA ARG A 114 3.69 1.02 3.86
C ARG A 114 4.32 1.07 5.25
N GLN A 115 3.55 1.40 6.29
CA GLN A 115 4.05 1.45 7.67
C GLN A 115 4.56 0.09 8.14
N ASN A 116 3.83 -1.00 7.83
CA ASN A 116 4.25 -2.36 8.19
C ASN A 116 5.55 -2.74 7.46
N PHE A 117 5.65 -2.42 6.16
CA PHE A 117 6.88 -2.59 5.41
C PHE A 117 8.06 -1.83 6.04
N GLU A 118 7.87 -0.54 6.33
CA GLU A 118 8.89 0.33 6.93
C GLU A 118 9.31 -0.18 8.32
N ALA A 119 8.36 -0.63 9.14
CA ALA A 119 8.65 -1.21 10.45
C ALA A 119 9.52 -2.46 10.35
N VAL A 120 9.20 -3.39 9.44
CA VAL A 120 10.03 -4.58 9.20
C VAL A 120 11.40 -4.20 8.65
N PHE A 121 11.45 -3.26 7.70
CA PHE A 121 12.71 -2.76 7.12
C PHE A 121 13.63 -2.17 8.19
N PHE A 122 13.15 -1.24 9.02
CA PHE A 122 13.96 -0.61 10.06
C PHE A 122 14.37 -1.60 11.15
N ARG A 123 13.54 -2.60 11.47
CA ARG A 123 13.92 -3.68 12.38
C ARG A 123 15.07 -4.53 11.82
N LEU A 124 15.02 -4.88 10.53
CA LEU A 124 16.12 -5.60 9.87
C LEU A 124 17.39 -4.75 9.81
N LEU A 125 17.25 -3.44 9.63
CA LEU A 125 18.35 -2.48 9.61
C LEU A 125 19.01 -2.35 11.00
N GLU A 126 18.22 -2.35 12.08
CA GLU A 126 18.74 -2.39 13.45
C GLU A 126 19.51 -3.69 13.71
N ILE A 127 18.95 -4.84 13.28
CA ILE A 127 19.63 -6.13 13.35
C ILE A 127 20.94 -6.09 12.55
N HIS A 128 20.96 -5.44 11.38
CA HIS A 128 22.18 -5.30 10.58
C HIS A 128 23.28 -4.55 11.33
N ALA A 129 22.96 -3.39 11.90
CA ALA A 129 23.90 -2.60 12.70
C ALA A 129 24.42 -3.38 13.91
N ARG A 130 23.59 -4.22 14.53
CA ARG A 130 24.01 -5.12 15.61
C ARG A 130 24.98 -6.20 15.12
N LEU A 131 24.67 -6.86 14.00
CA LEU A 131 25.51 -7.91 13.41
C LEU A 131 26.90 -7.38 13.01
N VAL A 132 27.02 -6.11 12.63
CA VAL A 132 28.33 -5.46 12.44
C VAL A 132 29.14 -5.54 13.73
N ASN A 133 28.58 -5.11 14.86
CA ASN A 133 29.27 -5.06 16.15
C ASN A 133 29.53 -6.46 16.77
N GLU A 134 28.70 -7.44 16.43
CA GLU A 134 28.83 -8.83 16.89
C GLU A 134 29.86 -9.64 16.08
N LEU A 135 30.26 -9.17 14.89
CA LEU A 135 31.25 -9.86 14.08
C LEU A 135 32.60 -9.88 14.80
N ARG A 136 33.09 -11.08 15.10
CA ARG A 136 34.32 -11.28 15.86
C ARG A 136 35.08 -12.50 15.36
N PHE A 137 36.40 -12.37 15.25
CA PHE A 137 37.29 -13.50 15.01
C PHE A 137 38.65 -13.29 15.66
N SER A 138 39.37 -14.40 15.84
CA SER A 138 40.68 -14.41 16.49
C SER A 138 41.74 -14.96 15.54
N ARG A 139 42.94 -14.37 15.55
CA ARG A 139 44.10 -14.83 14.81
C ARG A 139 45.22 -15.16 15.80
N SER A 140 45.74 -16.40 15.73
CA SER A 140 46.93 -16.79 16.50
C SER A 140 48.20 -16.26 15.80
N LEU A 141 49.10 -15.65 16.56
CA LEU A 141 50.34 -15.05 16.04
C LEU A 141 51.57 -15.98 16.13
N GLY A 142 51.41 -17.25 16.47
CA GLY A 142 52.45 -18.30 16.36
C GLY A 142 53.66 -18.17 17.30
N TYR A 143 53.90 -17.01 17.89
CA TYR A 143 54.95 -16.76 18.87
C TYR A 143 54.27 -16.28 20.16
N ASP A 144 54.28 -17.13 21.18
CA ASP A 144 53.89 -16.82 22.58
C ASP A 144 52.38 -16.77 22.93
N ASP A 145 51.55 -17.63 22.32
CA ASP A 145 50.10 -17.77 22.63
C ASP A 145 49.26 -16.47 22.52
N GLN A 146 49.85 -15.40 22.00
CA GLN A 146 49.15 -14.13 21.79
C GLN A 146 48.14 -14.29 20.67
N THR A 147 46.88 -14.07 21.03
CA THR A 147 45.74 -14.13 20.13
C THR A 147 45.25 -12.72 19.89
N GLU A 148 45.36 -12.26 18.65
CA GLU A 148 44.80 -10.98 18.24
C GLU A 148 43.31 -11.16 17.95
N VAL A 149 42.47 -10.39 18.64
CA VAL A 149 41.02 -10.46 18.52
C VAL A 149 40.55 -9.26 17.75
N PHE A 150 39.86 -9.51 16.63
CA PHE A 150 39.20 -8.48 15.85
C PHE A 150 37.70 -8.51 16.13
N GLN A 151 37.10 -7.34 16.35
CA GLN A 151 35.67 -7.21 16.61
C GLN A 151 35.11 -5.99 15.88
N GLY A 152 33.87 -6.09 15.42
CA GLY A 152 33.17 -4.95 14.85
C GLY A 152 33.81 -4.47 13.55
N ARG A 153 33.96 -3.15 13.43
CA ARG A 153 34.58 -2.50 12.26
C ARG A 153 36.03 -2.92 12.03
N ASP A 154 36.80 -3.18 13.10
CA ASP A 154 38.20 -3.61 13.00
C ASP A 154 38.32 -4.98 12.30
N ALA A 155 37.32 -5.85 12.50
CA ALA A 155 37.26 -7.12 11.80
C ALA A 155 36.99 -6.95 10.30
N PHE A 156 36.09 -6.04 9.92
CA PHE A 156 35.89 -5.70 8.51
C PHE A 156 37.12 -5.06 7.89
N GLU A 157 37.84 -4.20 8.62
CA GLU A 157 39.10 -3.61 8.15
C GLU A 157 40.16 -4.69 7.88
N ASN A 158 40.35 -5.61 8.83
CA ASN A 158 41.34 -6.67 8.69
C ASN A 158 41.03 -7.62 7.52
N ILE A 159 39.76 -7.89 7.26
CA ILE A 159 39.35 -8.71 6.12
C ILE A 159 39.47 -7.91 4.81
N GLY A 160 38.95 -6.69 4.79
CA GLY A 160 38.85 -5.83 3.60
C GLY A 160 40.20 -5.35 3.07
N THR A 161 41.20 -5.17 3.94
CA THR A 161 42.57 -4.82 3.54
C THR A 161 43.19 -5.85 2.59
N ARG A 162 42.77 -7.12 2.63
CA ARG A 162 43.23 -8.17 1.71
C ARG A 162 42.80 -7.98 0.26
N LEU A 163 41.78 -7.14 0.02
CA LEU A 163 41.37 -6.80 -1.35
C LEU A 163 42.26 -5.70 -1.94
N LYS A 164 42.90 -4.86 -1.12
CA LYS A 164 43.77 -3.79 -1.59
C LYS A 164 44.97 -4.37 -2.32
N THR A 165 45.27 -3.82 -3.49
CA THR A 165 46.42 -4.23 -4.28
C THR A 165 47.15 -3.01 -4.84
N ASN A 166 48.47 -3.15 -5.00
CA ASN A 166 49.32 -2.20 -5.70
C ASN A 166 49.66 -2.69 -7.12
N ALA A 167 48.84 -3.59 -7.67
CA ALA A 167 49.01 -4.13 -9.02
C ALA A 167 49.11 -2.99 -10.05
N CYS A 168 50.02 -3.15 -11.00
CA CYS A 168 50.26 -2.18 -12.06
C CYS A 168 49.54 -2.56 -13.36
N THR A 169 49.13 -3.83 -13.49
CA THR A 169 48.42 -4.34 -14.66
C THR A 169 47.06 -4.93 -14.28
N THR A 170 46.11 -4.92 -15.23
CA THR A 170 44.77 -5.47 -15.03
C THR A 170 44.82 -6.96 -14.71
N ASP A 171 45.66 -7.74 -15.39
CA ASP A 171 45.75 -9.19 -15.20
C ASP A 171 46.27 -9.56 -13.80
N GLU A 172 47.31 -8.86 -13.31
CA GLU A 172 47.80 -9.02 -11.93
C GLU A 172 46.72 -8.65 -10.91
N CYS A 173 45.98 -7.57 -11.15
CA CYS A 173 44.90 -7.13 -10.28
C CYS A 173 43.76 -8.15 -10.25
N VAL A 174 43.35 -8.68 -11.41
CA VAL A 174 42.30 -9.71 -11.50
C VAL A 174 42.74 -10.97 -10.76
N ALA A 175 43.96 -11.45 -10.97
CA ALA A 175 44.50 -12.61 -10.28
C ALA A 175 44.51 -12.42 -8.75
N HIS A 176 44.94 -11.24 -8.29
CA HIS A 176 44.94 -10.89 -6.87
C HIS A 176 43.52 -10.88 -6.28
N VAL A 177 42.54 -10.27 -6.97
CA VAL A 177 41.14 -10.21 -6.52
C VAL A 177 40.54 -11.61 -6.40
N ILE A 178 40.79 -12.49 -7.38
CA ILE A 178 40.34 -13.89 -7.35
C ILE A 178 40.97 -14.61 -6.15
N GLN A 179 42.28 -14.46 -5.93
CA GLN A 179 42.97 -15.05 -4.79
C GLN A 179 42.44 -14.54 -3.44
N ALA A 180 42.15 -13.23 -3.35
CA ALA A 180 41.56 -12.61 -2.18
C ALA A 180 40.14 -13.15 -1.91
N ALA A 181 39.32 -13.33 -2.96
CA ALA A 181 37.98 -13.91 -2.85
C ALA A 181 38.04 -15.37 -2.39
N SER A 182 38.93 -16.20 -2.96
CA SER A 182 39.10 -17.59 -2.52
C SER A 182 39.60 -17.69 -1.07
N SER A 183 40.49 -16.79 -0.66
CA SER A 183 40.95 -16.71 0.73
C SER A 183 39.83 -16.28 1.68
N PHE A 184 39.01 -15.29 1.28
CA PHE A 184 37.83 -14.88 2.04
C PHE A 184 36.83 -16.03 2.19
N GLU A 185 36.56 -16.77 1.10
CA GLU A 185 35.64 -17.90 1.09
C GLU A 185 36.07 -18.98 2.09
N ARG A 186 37.36 -19.32 2.09
CA ARG A 186 37.91 -20.36 2.98
C ARG A 186 37.92 -19.96 4.46
N PHE A 187 38.29 -18.72 4.77
CA PHE A 187 38.60 -18.33 6.15
C PHE A 187 37.52 -17.49 6.84
N HIS A 188 36.78 -16.66 6.11
CA HIS A 188 35.90 -15.64 6.70
C HIS A 188 34.43 -15.76 6.30
N SER A 189 34.11 -16.52 5.24
CA SER A 189 32.74 -16.67 4.74
C SER A 189 31.75 -17.14 5.81
N ARG A 190 32.13 -18.14 6.63
CA ARG A 190 31.28 -18.67 7.71
C ARG A 190 30.97 -17.62 8.78
N ILE A 191 31.97 -16.82 9.15
CA ILE A 191 31.86 -15.80 10.20
C ILE A 191 30.97 -14.65 9.71
N CYS A 192 31.13 -14.25 8.44
CA CYS A 192 30.33 -13.17 7.84
C CYS A 192 28.95 -13.64 7.34
N ALA A 193 28.63 -14.93 7.42
CA ALA A 193 27.44 -15.48 6.75
C ALA A 193 26.13 -14.90 7.30
N HIS A 194 26.03 -14.67 8.62
CA HIS A 194 24.83 -14.07 9.21
C HIS A 194 24.64 -12.62 8.77
N TYR A 195 25.73 -11.86 8.73
CA TYR A 195 25.75 -10.49 8.23
C TYR A 195 25.25 -10.41 6.78
N PHE A 196 25.83 -11.21 5.87
CA PHE A 196 25.46 -11.19 4.45
C PHE A 196 24.07 -11.76 4.17
N ARG A 197 23.64 -12.79 4.91
CA ARG A 197 22.26 -13.27 4.82
C ARG A 197 21.27 -12.20 5.25
N ASN A 198 21.53 -11.48 6.35
CA ASN A 198 20.66 -10.39 6.78
C ASN A 198 20.62 -9.26 5.73
N PHE A 199 21.78 -8.89 5.20
CA PHE A 199 21.89 -7.88 4.14
C PHE A 199 21.10 -8.28 2.87
N TYR A 200 21.21 -9.54 2.45
CA TYR A 200 20.38 -10.12 1.39
C TYR A 200 18.88 -10.04 1.72
N GLN A 201 18.46 -10.40 2.94
CA GLN A 201 17.06 -10.32 3.32
C GLN A 201 16.54 -8.88 3.32
N ILE A 202 17.35 -7.88 3.69
CA ILE A 202 16.95 -6.48 3.60
C ILE A 202 16.71 -6.10 2.14
N LEU A 203 17.63 -6.42 1.23
CA LEU A 203 17.49 -6.09 -0.19
C LEU A 203 16.33 -6.84 -0.85
N LYS A 204 16.10 -8.10 -0.46
CA LYS A 204 14.94 -8.89 -0.89
C LYS A 204 13.63 -8.31 -0.36
N HIS A 205 13.61 -7.86 0.90
CA HIS A 205 12.46 -7.17 1.47
C HIS A 205 12.19 -5.87 0.70
N VAL A 206 13.22 -5.08 0.39
CA VAL A 206 13.12 -3.88 -0.44
C VAL A 206 12.54 -4.19 -1.83
N GLU A 207 12.96 -5.29 -2.46
CA GLU A 207 12.36 -5.72 -3.73
C GLU A 207 10.86 -6.07 -3.61
N SER A 208 10.45 -6.66 -2.48
CA SER A 208 9.03 -6.99 -2.26
C SER A 208 8.13 -5.76 -2.14
N PHE A 209 8.70 -4.57 -1.91
CA PHE A 209 7.96 -3.31 -1.85
C PHE A 209 7.31 -2.97 -3.19
N GLY A 210 5.98 -2.98 -3.22
CA GLY A 210 5.16 -2.54 -4.35
C GLY A 210 4.74 -3.64 -5.33
N ILE A 211 5.06 -4.92 -5.08
CA ILE A 211 4.62 -6.03 -5.94
C ILE A 211 3.21 -6.47 -5.52
N ASP A 212 2.20 -6.16 -6.34
CA ASP A 212 0.92 -6.88 -6.36
C ASP A 212 1.07 -8.10 -7.30
N PRO A 213 1.20 -9.34 -6.82
CA PRO A 213 1.41 -10.52 -7.66
C PRO A 213 0.31 -10.71 -8.71
N LEU A 214 -0.88 -10.20 -8.43
CA LEU A 214 -2.08 -10.30 -9.27
C LEU A 214 -2.04 -9.36 -10.50
N LYS A 215 -1.08 -8.44 -10.61
CA LYS A 215 -0.95 -7.51 -11.75
C LYS A 215 0.16 -7.88 -12.74
N MET A 216 0.93 -8.94 -12.47
CA MET A 216 2.10 -9.34 -13.26
C MET A 216 1.77 -10.00 -14.62
N ASN A 217 0.50 -10.28 -14.91
CA ASN A 217 0.07 -11.10 -16.06
C ASN A 217 -0.40 -10.28 -17.28
N ARG A 218 0.15 -9.09 -17.54
CA ARG A 218 -0.18 -8.31 -18.75
C ARG A 218 1.07 -8.00 -19.55
N LYS A 219 0.99 -8.25 -20.87
CA LYS A 219 1.99 -7.84 -21.87
C LYS A 219 2.48 -6.41 -21.57
N TYR A 220 3.80 -6.23 -21.62
CA TYR A 220 4.49 -4.96 -21.39
C TYR A 220 3.85 -3.81 -22.19
N SER A 221 3.09 -2.94 -21.50
CA SER A 221 2.56 -1.68 -22.03
C SER A 221 3.47 -0.52 -21.59
N PHE A 222 3.54 0.58 -22.35
CA PHE A 222 4.30 1.77 -21.97
C PHE A 222 3.96 2.28 -20.56
N LEU A 223 2.68 2.21 -20.17
CA LEU A 223 2.23 2.55 -18.81
C LEU A 223 2.82 1.64 -17.74
N PHE A 224 3.03 0.36 -18.05
CA PHE A 224 3.63 -0.62 -17.15
C PHE A 224 5.11 -0.32 -16.93
N VAL A 225 5.86 0.06 -17.97
CA VAL A 225 7.28 0.46 -17.84
C VAL A 225 7.41 1.68 -16.91
N ARG A 226 6.55 2.69 -17.08
CA ARG A 226 6.56 3.87 -16.21
C ARG A 226 6.25 3.50 -14.74
N GLN A 227 5.33 2.56 -14.51
CA GLN A 227 5.00 2.08 -13.17
C GLN A 227 6.17 1.30 -12.55
N LEU A 228 6.84 0.43 -13.32
CA LEU A 228 8.04 -0.30 -12.88
C LEU A 228 9.18 0.66 -12.51
N LEU A 229 9.38 1.73 -13.29
CA LEU A 229 10.39 2.75 -12.97
C LEU A 229 10.06 3.52 -11.69
N GLN A 230 8.79 3.86 -11.45
CA GLN A 230 8.37 4.49 -10.20
C GLN A 230 8.59 3.56 -9.00
N GLN A 231 8.26 2.27 -9.14
CA GLN A 231 8.51 1.27 -8.11
C GLN A 231 10.00 1.12 -7.83
N TYR A 232 10.81 0.94 -8.86
CA TYR A 232 12.27 0.85 -8.74
C TYR A 232 12.87 2.08 -8.04
N LYS A 233 12.40 3.29 -8.39
CA LYS A 233 12.80 4.53 -7.69
C LYS A 233 12.44 4.48 -6.21
N ALA A 234 11.25 4.01 -5.85
CA ALA A 234 10.83 3.88 -4.46
C ALA A 234 11.67 2.83 -3.70
N GLN A 235 11.96 1.69 -4.31
CA GLN A 235 12.84 0.65 -3.76
C GLN A 235 14.24 1.19 -3.48
N ARG A 236 14.80 1.96 -4.43
CA ARG A 236 16.12 2.58 -4.28
C ARG A 236 16.23 3.55 -3.13
N ILE A 237 15.14 4.22 -2.71
CA ILE A 237 15.18 5.08 -1.52
C ILE A 237 15.59 4.25 -0.30
N TYR A 238 15.00 3.08 -0.10
CA TYR A 238 15.34 2.20 1.01
C TYR A 238 16.72 1.53 0.85
N ALA A 239 17.07 1.12 -0.36
CA ALA A 239 18.42 0.59 -0.62
C ALA A 239 19.51 1.64 -0.35
N ASN A 240 19.25 2.91 -0.66
CA ASN A 240 20.16 4.02 -0.33
C ASN A 240 20.30 4.22 1.18
N ILE A 241 19.22 4.05 1.96
CA ILE A 241 19.29 4.10 3.44
C ILE A 241 20.20 2.99 3.96
N LEU A 242 20.05 1.75 3.46
CA LEU A 242 20.94 0.65 3.81
C LEU A 242 22.39 0.94 3.41
N ARG A 243 22.60 1.40 2.17
CA ARG A 243 23.92 1.72 1.62
C ARG A 243 24.65 2.79 2.44
N ALA A 244 23.92 3.75 2.99
CA ALA A 244 24.49 4.81 3.83
C ALA A 244 25.07 4.29 5.17
N GLN A 245 24.73 3.06 5.58
CA GLN A 245 25.29 2.45 6.79
C GLN A 245 26.64 1.78 6.57
N LEU A 246 27.00 1.50 5.31
CA LEU A 246 28.19 0.74 4.96
C LEU A 246 29.43 1.64 4.94
N ASP A 247 30.47 1.25 5.67
CA ASP A 247 31.78 1.87 5.54
C ASP A 247 32.60 1.31 4.36
N THR A 248 33.76 1.92 4.09
CA THR A 248 34.64 1.52 2.99
C THR A 248 35.15 0.08 3.13
N ASN A 249 35.38 -0.40 4.35
CA ASN A 249 35.88 -1.76 4.58
C ASN A 249 34.76 -2.79 4.44
N GLU A 250 33.57 -2.50 4.92
CA GLU A 250 32.35 -3.29 4.70
C GLU A 250 32.06 -3.44 3.21
N LEU A 251 32.23 -2.38 2.41
CA LEU A 251 32.10 -2.44 0.95
C LEU A 251 33.14 -3.37 0.31
N ARG A 252 34.39 -3.37 0.77
CA ARG A 252 35.44 -4.31 0.30
C ARG A 252 35.09 -5.76 0.63
N VAL A 253 34.57 -6.01 1.83
CA VAL A 253 34.19 -7.36 2.28
C VAL A 253 32.92 -7.83 1.55
N LEU A 254 31.97 -6.92 1.27
CA LEU A 254 30.81 -7.18 0.42
C LEU A 254 31.21 -7.53 -1.01
N PHE A 255 32.17 -6.80 -1.58
CA PHE A 255 32.73 -7.09 -2.90
C PHE A 255 33.29 -8.51 -2.95
N LEU A 256 34.13 -8.89 -1.97
CA LEU A 256 34.68 -10.24 -1.87
C LEU A 256 33.58 -11.31 -1.72
N ASN A 257 32.56 -11.07 -0.89
CA ASN A 257 31.49 -12.02 -0.67
C ASN A 257 30.72 -12.33 -1.97
N CYS A 258 30.41 -11.31 -2.77
CA CYS A 258 29.69 -11.45 -4.04
C CYS A 258 30.46 -12.28 -5.10
N LEU A 259 31.78 -12.44 -4.95
CA LEU A 259 32.60 -13.28 -5.82
C LEU A 259 32.64 -14.74 -5.37
N THR A 260 32.11 -15.06 -4.19
CA THR A 260 32.02 -16.45 -3.70
C THR A 260 30.76 -17.13 -4.20
N ALA A 261 30.74 -18.48 -4.20
CA ALA A 261 29.57 -19.24 -4.64
C ALA A 261 28.32 -18.90 -3.81
N ASN A 262 28.48 -18.70 -2.50
CA ASN A 262 27.39 -18.35 -1.59
C ASN A 262 26.87 -16.91 -1.76
N GLY A 263 27.66 -16.03 -2.38
CA GLY A 263 27.31 -14.62 -2.56
C GLY A 263 26.63 -14.30 -3.89
N ALA A 264 26.50 -15.27 -4.81
CA ALA A 264 25.92 -15.03 -6.13
C ALA A 264 24.51 -14.43 -6.09
N GLY A 265 23.64 -14.91 -5.18
CA GLY A 265 22.30 -14.34 -4.99
C GLY A 265 22.33 -12.91 -4.45
N LEU A 266 23.33 -12.57 -3.63
CA LEU A 266 23.49 -11.21 -3.12
C LEU A 266 24.06 -10.27 -4.18
N LYS A 267 24.95 -10.76 -5.05
CA LYS A 267 25.55 -9.99 -6.15
C LYS A 267 24.48 -9.34 -7.02
N TYR A 268 23.41 -10.08 -7.36
CA TYR A 268 22.26 -9.55 -8.10
C TYR A 268 21.72 -8.25 -7.49
N TYR A 269 21.43 -8.25 -6.18
CA TYR A 269 20.88 -7.07 -5.52
C TYR A 269 21.90 -5.94 -5.34
N VAL A 270 23.17 -6.29 -5.14
CA VAL A 270 24.28 -5.33 -5.06
C VAL A 270 24.42 -4.55 -6.36
N GLU A 271 24.32 -5.24 -7.50
CA GLU A 271 24.33 -4.63 -8.83
C GLU A 271 23.05 -3.81 -9.05
N ARG A 272 21.87 -4.41 -8.88
CA ARG A 272 20.56 -3.78 -9.12
C ARG A 272 20.36 -2.46 -8.37
N TYR A 273 20.85 -2.36 -7.13
CA TYR A 273 20.64 -1.19 -6.27
C TYR A 273 21.87 -0.29 -6.14
N SER A 274 22.91 -0.51 -6.96
CA SER A 274 24.13 0.31 -6.96
C SER A 274 24.80 0.37 -5.58
N MET A 275 24.88 -0.77 -4.89
CA MET A 275 25.38 -0.82 -3.51
C MET A 275 26.87 -0.46 -3.40
N LEU A 276 27.62 -0.53 -4.50
CA LEU A 276 29.06 -0.22 -4.57
C LEU A 276 29.34 1.20 -5.10
N LYS A 277 28.34 2.10 -5.17
CA LYS A 277 28.52 3.48 -5.66
C LYS A 277 29.71 4.22 -5.04
N HIS A 278 29.92 4.08 -3.72
CA HIS A 278 30.99 4.76 -2.99
C HIS A 278 32.22 3.86 -2.76
N PHE A 279 32.38 2.83 -3.59
CA PHE A 279 33.53 1.95 -3.51
C PHE A 279 34.82 2.70 -3.85
N ASP A 280 35.80 2.60 -2.95
CA ASP A 280 37.08 3.28 -3.09
C ASP A 280 37.89 2.70 -4.25
N GLN A 281 38.07 3.52 -5.29
CA GLN A 281 38.80 3.19 -6.51
C GLN A 281 40.27 2.85 -6.25
N LEU A 282 40.86 3.44 -5.21
CA LEU A 282 42.26 3.22 -4.83
C LEU A 282 42.51 1.78 -4.34
N THR A 283 41.46 1.01 -4.08
CA THR A 283 41.57 -0.41 -3.72
C THR A 283 42.26 -1.23 -4.82
N PHE A 284 42.16 -0.82 -6.09
CA PHE A 284 42.72 -1.53 -7.24
C PHE A 284 44.03 -0.90 -7.78
N GLY A 285 44.73 -0.12 -6.95
CA GLY A 285 46.01 0.49 -7.32
C GLY A 285 45.88 1.45 -8.51
N LEU A 286 46.69 1.21 -9.56
CA LEU A 286 46.70 2.04 -10.77
C LEU A 286 45.67 1.61 -11.83
N VAL A 287 44.88 0.56 -11.57
CA VAL A 287 43.93 -0.03 -12.54
C VAL A 287 42.50 -0.08 -11.98
N PRO A 288 41.87 1.07 -11.69
CA PRO A 288 40.54 1.14 -11.04
C PRO A 288 39.42 0.49 -11.87
N ASP A 289 39.55 0.43 -13.19
CA ASP A 289 38.54 -0.15 -14.09
C ASP A 289 38.44 -1.68 -13.98
N THR A 290 39.41 -2.33 -13.33
CA THR A 290 39.39 -3.78 -13.08
C THR A 290 38.12 -4.26 -12.36
N ARG A 291 37.47 -3.38 -11.59
CA ARG A 291 36.20 -3.67 -10.91
C ARG A 291 35.07 -4.08 -11.87
N TYR A 292 35.06 -3.55 -13.10
CA TYR A 292 34.05 -3.85 -14.11
C TYR A 292 34.23 -5.24 -14.73
N CYS A 293 35.39 -5.88 -14.54
CA CYS A 293 35.57 -7.30 -14.89
C CYS A 293 34.74 -8.23 -13.99
N PHE A 294 34.36 -7.75 -12.80
CA PHE A 294 33.69 -8.56 -11.78
C PHE A 294 32.22 -8.21 -11.59
N PHE A 295 31.82 -6.96 -11.81
CA PHE A 295 30.46 -6.47 -11.59
C PHE A 295 29.96 -5.68 -12.78
N ASP A 296 28.65 -5.72 -12.99
CA ASP A 296 27.95 -4.80 -13.89
C ASP A 296 28.21 -3.34 -13.47
N GLY A 297 28.32 -2.44 -14.45
CA GLY A 297 28.45 -1.00 -14.23
C GLY A 297 27.33 -0.42 -13.35
N LEU A 298 26.14 -1.05 -13.36
CA LEU A 298 25.01 -0.68 -12.50
C LEU A 298 25.36 -0.72 -11.00
N ALA A 299 26.27 -1.60 -10.57
CA ALA A 299 26.71 -1.69 -9.18
C ALA A 299 27.36 -0.39 -8.66
N PHE A 300 27.94 0.40 -9.56
CA PHE A 300 28.69 1.62 -9.27
C PHE A 300 27.96 2.90 -9.70
N ALA A 301 26.91 2.78 -10.52
CA ALA A 301 26.23 3.90 -11.16
C ALA A 301 25.58 4.88 -10.17
N ASP A 302 25.58 6.17 -10.52
CA ASP A 302 24.77 7.16 -9.81
C ASP A 302 23.30 7.08 -10.23
N GLY A 303 22.38 7.48 -9.36
CA GLY A 303 20.96 7.42 -9.63
C GLY A 303 20.45 8.29 -10.78
N GLU A 304 21.20 9.31 -11.16
CA GLU A 304 20.92 10.17 -12.31
C GLU A 304 21.39 9.52 -13.63
N GLU A 305 22.32 8.57 -13.55
CA GLU A 305 22.90 7.87 -14.71
C GLU A 305 22.07 6.63 -15.10
N ILE A 306 21.15 6.16 -14.24
CA ILE A 306 20.34 4.96 -14.48
C ILE A 306 19.30 5.20 -15.57
N ARG A 307 19.68 4.88 -16.80
CA ARG A 307 18.77 4.77 -17.95
C ARG A 307 17.90 3.52 -17.83
N PRO A 308 16.62 3.57 -18.29
CA PRO A 308 15.75 2.39 -18.36
C PRO A 308 16.35 1.22 -19.14
N GLU A 309 17.20 1.50 -20.11
CA GLU A 309 17.94 0.51 -20.92
C GLU A 309 18.89 -0.33 -20.06
N MET A 310 19.62 0.27 -19.12
CA MET A 310 20.56 -0.46 -18.25
C MET A 310 19.83 -1.42 -17.29
N LEU A 311 18.65 -1.03 -16.82
CA LEU A 311 17.80 -1.93 -16.03
C LEU A 311 17.34 -3.13 -16.87
N ARG A 312 16.95 -2.86 -18.11
CA ARG A 312 16.49 -3.91 -19.04
C ARG A 312 17.61 -4.88 -19.39
N GLU A 313 18.80 -4.37 -19.73
CA GLU A 313 20.00 -5.19 -20.01
C GLU A 313 20.35 -6.07 -18.81
N HIS A 314 20.29 -5.53 -17.58
CA HIS A 314 20.52 -6.31 -16.37
C HIS A 314 19.48 -7.43 -16.17
N TYR A 315 18.19 -7.16 -16.37
CA TYR A 315 17.15 -8.20 -16.30
C TYR A 315 17.33 -9.28 -17.38
N GLU A 316 17.66 -8.88 -18.61
CA GLU A 316 17.89 -9.80 -19.73
C GLU A 316 19.16 -10.65 -19.51
N PHE A 317 20.24 -10.07 -18.98
CA PHE A 317 21.47 -10.77 -18.60
C PHE A 317 21.22 -11.82 -17.50
N VAL A 318 20.48 -11.45 -16.45
CA VAL A 318 20.16 -12.36 -15.34
C VAL A 318 19.26 -13.50 -15.82
N GLN A 319 18.26 -13.22 -16.67
CA GLN A 319 17.38 -14.24 -17.22
C GLN A 319 18.17 -15.24 -18.08
N LYS A 320 19.06 -14.75 -18.96
CA LYS A 320 19.94 -15.56 -19.78
C LYS A 320 20.89 -16.44 -18.96
N ASN A 321 21.44 -15.92 -17.85
CA ASN A 321 22.31 -16.70 -16.98
C ASN A 321 21.56 -17.69 -16.08
N SER A 322 20.29 -17.43 -15.76
CA SER A 322 19.44 -18.38 -15.02
C SER A 322 18.95 -19.55 -15.87
N GLU A 323 18.84 -19.37 -17.19
CA GLU A 323 18.46 -20.43 -18.14
C GLU A 323 19.63 -21.36 -18.52
N VAL A 324 20.87 -20.97 -18.23
CA VAL A 324 22.09 -21.77 -18.50
C VAL A 324 22.47 -22.68 -17.31
N SER A 325 21.71 -22.63 -16.19
CA SER A 325 21.92 -23.49 -15.01
C SER A 325 20.74 -24.45 -14.71
N PRO A 326 20.30 -25.26 -15.69
CA PRO A 326 19.76 -26.57 -15.35
C PRO A 326 20.35 -27.67 -16.26
N SER A 327 21.66 -27.87 -16.19
CA SER A 327 22.30 -29.12 -16.62
C SER A 327 23.67 -29.21 -15.97
N ASP A 328 23.70 -29.59 -14.69
CA ASP A 328 24.81 -30.32 -14.05
C ASP A 328 24.51 -30.47 -12.55
N SER A 329 23.60 -31.40 -12.25
CA SER A 329 23.60 -32.24 -11.04
C SER A 329 22.51 -33.30 -11.15
#